data_AF-A0A497CR22-F1
#
_entry.id   AF-A0A497CR22-F1
#
_cell.length_a   1.000
_cell.length_b   1.000
_cell.length_c   1.000
_cell.angle_alpha   90.00
_cell.angle_beta   90.00
_cell.angle_gamma   90.00
#
_symmetry.space_group_name_H-M   'P 1'
#
loop_
_entity.id
_entity.type
_entity.pdbx_description
1 polymer ?
#
loop_
_entity_poly.entity_id
_entity_poly.type
_entity_poly.pdbx_seq_one_letter_code
_entity_poly.pdbx_strand_id
1 'polypeptide(L)' 'MDLSTTYLGLKLKNPLIISSSKLTGDLKNIKQCV' A
#
# COMPACT_ATOMS: atom_id res chain seq x y z
N MET A 1 -17.32 -3.22 4.25
CA MET A 1 -16.49 -3.72 5.36
C MET A 1 -15.28 -2.82 5.42
N ASP A 2 -14.96 -2.27 6.60
CA ASP A 2 -13.77 -1.43 6.76
C ASP A 2 -12.54 -2.34 6.91
N LEU A 3 -11.52 -2.11 6.07
CA LEU A 3 -10.24 -2.84 6.11
C LEU A 3 -9.13 -1.96 6.70
N SER A 4 -9.45 -0.82 7.29
CA SER A 4 -8.44 0.01 7.94
C SER A 4 -7.74 -0.74 9.08
N THR A 5 -6.42 -0.56 9.21
CA THR A 5 -5.63 -1.21 10.26
C THR A 5 -4.51 -0.32 10.76
N THR A 6 -4.06 -0.56 11.99
CA THR A 6 -2.87 0.08 12.54
C THR A 6 -1.72 -0.92 12.52
N TYR A 7 -0.66 -0.60 11.78
CA TYR A 7 0.54 -1.42 11.71
C TYR A 7 1.76 -0.57 12.06
N LEU A 8 2.52 -0.97 13.08
CA LEU A 8 3.70 -0.23 13.57
C LEU A 8 3.42 1.24 13.88
N GLY A 9 2.22 1.55 14.40
CA GLY A 9 1.78 2.92 14.71
C GLY A 9 1.31 3.73 13.50
N LEU A 10 1.35 3.17 12.29
CA LEU A 10 0.82 3.80 11.08
C LEU A 10 -0.62 3.38 10.85
N LYS A 11 -1.49 4.35 10.56
CA LYS A 11 -2.85 4.07 10.09
C LYS A 11 -2.84 3.79 8.60
N LEU A 12 -3.13 2.55 8.24
CA LEU A 12 -3.27 2.08 6.87
C LEU A 12 -4.75 1.97 6.52
N LYS A 13 -5.11 2.35 5.30
CA LYS A 13 -6.46 2.15 4.76
C LYS A 13 -6.78 0.66 4.53
N ASN A 14 -5.74 -0.16 4.38
CA ASN A 14 -5.86 -1.58 4.07
C ASN A 14 -4.61 -2.34 4.54
N PRO A 15 -4.72 -3.57 5.09
CA PRO A 15 -3.58 -4.37 5.51
C PRO A 15 -2.74 -4.93 4.35
N LEU A 16 -3.31 -5.03 3.14
CA LEU A 16 -2.57 -5.53 1.97
C LEU A 16 -1.71 -4.41 1.41
N ILE A 17 -0.41 -4.62 1.40
CA ILE A 17 0.60 -3.71 0.88
C ILE A 17 1.34 -4.36 -0.28
N ILE A 18 1.80 -3.55 -1.24
CA ILE A 18 2.64 -4.03 -2.33
C ILE A 18 4.06 -4.29 -1.82
N SER A 19 4.63 -5.43 -2.20
CA SER A 19 6.03 -5.75 -1.92
C SER A 19 6.97 -5.05 -2.91
N SER A 20 8.26 -4.98 -2.57
CA SER A 20 9.29 -4.46 -3.49
C SER A 20 9.35 -5.33 -4.75
N SER A 21 8.81 -4.82 -5.85
CA SER A 21 8.56 -5.54 -7.09
C SER A 21 8.75 -4.63 -8.29
N LYS A 22 8.67 -5.16 -9.51
CA LYS A 22 8.69 -4.33 -10.75
C LYS A 22 7.62 -3.23 -10.73
N LEU A 23 6.49 -3.47 -10.05
CA LEU A 23 5.40 -2.50 -9.88
C LEU A 23 5.81 -1.27 -9.05
N THR A 24 6.78 -1.40 -8.13
CA THR A 24 7.31 -0.29 -7.32
C THR A 24 8.50 0.42 -7.97
N GLY A 25 8.87 0.07 -9.20
CA GLY A 25 10.03 0.64 -9.90
C GLY A 25 9.80 2.03 -10.49
N ASP A 26 8.54 2.39 -10.76
CA ASP A 26 8.18 3.64 -11.44
C ASP A 26 7.08 4.38 -10.69
N LEU A 27 7.21 5.72 -10.62
CA LEU A 27 6.20 6.60 -10.03
C LEU A 27 4.83 6.49 -10.71
N LYS A 28 4.79 6.18 -12.01
CA LYS A 28 3.53 5.97 -12.74
C LYS A 28 2.78 4.75 -12.23
N ASN A 29 3.49 3.67 -11.94
CA ASN A 29 2.92 2.41 -11.49
C ASN A 29 2.48 2.50 -10.02
N ILE A 30 3.28 3.14 -9.16
CA ILE A 30 2.94 3.34 -7.74
C ILE A 30 1.63 4.13 -7.57
N LYS A 31 1.39 5.15 -8.42
CA LYS A 31 0.17 5.97 -8.35
C LYS A 31 -1.11 5.19 -8.66
N GLN A 32 -1.03 4.04 -9.32
CA GLN A 32 -2.19 3.17 -9.56
C GLN A 32 -2.57 2.35 -8.32
N CYS A 33 -1.71 2.29 -7.31
CA CYS A 33 -1.91 1.52 -6.08
C CYS A 33 -2.40 2.36 -4.89
N VAL A 34 -2.77 3.62 -5.11
CA VAL A 34 -3.21 4.59 -4.08
C VAL A 34 -4.73 4.73 -4.03
#